data_AF-A0AAD3RHY0-F1
#
_entry.id   AF-A0AAD3RHY0-F1
#
_cell.length_a   1.000
_cell.length_b   1.000
_cell.length_c   1.000
_cell.angle_alpha   90.00
_cell.angle_beta   90.00
_cell.angle_gamma   90.00
#
_symmetry.space_group_name_H-M   'P 1'
#
loop_
_entity.id
_entity.type
_entity.pdbx_description
1 polymer ?
#
loop_
_entity_poly.entity_id
_entity_poly.type
_entity_poly.pdbx_seq_one_letter_code
_entity_poly.pdbx_strand_id
1 'polypeptide(L)'
;MSFVCCPLPTDVIHTVGPVARGHVGPIETNDLTSCYQNSLRLMKEYGLSTVAFPCISTGIYGFPNEPAADIALNTVKSWIEENPDK
;
A
#
# COMPACT_ATOMS: atom_id res chain seq x y z
N MET A 1 -6.44 1.81 9.19
CA MET A 1 -6.46 3.27 9.47
C MET A 1 -5.77 3.96 8.31
N SER A 2 -6.38 4.99 7.71
CA SER A 2 -5.96 5.62 6.44
C SER A 2 -4.68 6.47 6.57
N PHE A 3 -4.07 6.88 5.44
CA PHE A 3 -3.94 8.30 5.01
C PHE A 3 -3.01 8.53 3.82
N VAL A 4 -3.52 9.31 2.85
CA VAL A 4 -2.96 9.80 1.58
C VAL A 4 -3.84 11.00 1.16
N CYS A 5 -3.41 12.15 0.60
CA CYS A 5 -2.09 12.76 0.35
C CYS A 5 -2.12 14.30 0.67
N CYS A 6 -1.17 15.09 0.16
CA CYS A 6 -1.13 16.57 0.17
C CYS A 6 -0.71 17.09 -1.23
N PRO A 7 -1.01 18.33 -1.69
CA PRO A 7 -1.00 19.58 -0.89
C PRO A 7 -2.37 20.03 -0.34
N LEU A 8 -3.47 19.55 -0.93
CA LEU A 8 -4.85 19.70 -0.43
C LEU A 8 -5.58 18.40 -0.80
N PRO A 9 -6.22 17.67 0.14
CA PRO A 9 -6.79 16.37 -0.17
C PRO A 9 -8.13 16.51 -0.91
N THR A 10 -8.12 16.28 -2.23
CA THR A 10 -9.34 16.10 -3.01
C THR A 10 -9.92 14.69 -2.83
N ASP A 11 -9.04 13.68 -2.70
CA ASP A 11 -9.40 12.26 -2.77
C ASP A 11 -8.67 11.44 -1.68
N VAL A 12 -9.33 10.41 -1.16
CA VAL A 12 -8.77 9.47 -0.17
C VAL A 12 -9.05 8.04 -0.61
N ILE A 13 -7.98 7.27 -0.88
CA ILE A 13 -8.09 5.85 -1.19
C ILE A 13 -8.10 5.06 0.13
N HIS A 14 -9.20 4.36 0.40
CA HIS A 14 -9.34 3.49 1.56
C HIS A 14 -8.95 2.05 1.21
N THR A 15 -8.09 1.45 2.02
CA THR A 15 -7.68 0.04 1.90
C THR A 15 -7.64 -0.63 3.28
N VAL A 16 -7.87 -1.93 3.31
CA VAL A 16 -7.93 -2.74 4.54
C VAL A 16 -6.80 -3.74 4.52
N GLY A 17 -5.72 -3.41 5.23
CA GLY A 17 -4.57 -4.31 5.38
C GLY A 17 -4.88 -5.54 6.24
N PRO A 18 -4.11 -6.63 6.08
CA PRO A 18 -4.26 -7.87 6.84
C PRO A 18 -3.93 -7.70 8.32
N VAL A 19 -4.43 -8.63 9.15
CA VAL A 19 -4.18 -8.69 10.59
C VAL A 19 -3.27 -9.88 10.91
N ALA A 20 -2.01 -9.62 11.24
CA ALA A 20 -1.03 -10.63 11.61
C ALA A 20 -1.22 -11.04 13.09
N ARG A 21 -1.85 -12.19 13.33
CA ARG A 21 -2.11 -12.72 14.69
C ARG A 21 -0.90 -13.48 15.26
N GLY A 22 0.26 -12.83 15.29
CA GLY A 22 1.52 -13.40 15.81
C GLY A 22 2.35 -14.20 14.79
N HIS A 23 1.84 -14.41 13.57
CA HIS A 23 2.62 -14.87 12.42
C HIS A 23 2.25 -14.06 11.17
N VAL A 24 3.16 -14.05 10.19
CA VAL A 24 2.89 -13.63 8.81
C VAL A 24 3.17 -14.82 7.91
N GLY A 25 2.17 -15.21 7.12
CA GLY A 25 2.28 -16.23 6.10
C GLY A 25 2.08 -15.66 4.69
N PRO A 26 1.93 -16.55 3.69
CA PRO A 26 1.71 -16.16 2.30
C PRO A 26 0.41 -15.36 2.11
N ILE A 27 -0.62 -15.63 2.91
CA ILE A 27 -1.94 -14.97 2.80
C ILE A 27 -1.79 -13.49 3.20
N GLU A 28 -1.26 -13.22 4.40
CA GLU A 28 -1.06 -11.86 4.89
C GLU A 28 -0.07 -11.09 4.00
N THR A 29 0.93 -11.77 3.43
CA THR A 29 1.86 -11.18 2.45
C THR A 29 1.14 -10.75 1.16
N ASN A 30 0.29 -11.62 0.61
CA ASN A 30 -0.48 -11.35 -0.59
C ASN A 30 -1.55 -10.27 -0.37
N ASP A 31 -2.20 -10.25 0.80
CA ASP A 31 -3.19 -9.25 1.16
C ASP A 31 -2.55 -7.86 1.29
N LEU A 32 -1.39 -7.76 1.94
CA LEU A 32 -0.65 -6.50 2.07
C LEU A 32 -0.16 -6.01 0.69
N THR A 33 0.36 -6.92 -0.15
CA THR A 33 0.74 -6.62 -1.54
C THR A 33 -0.46 -6.08 -2.33
N SER A 34 -1.61 -6.75 -2.22
CA SER A 34 -2.87 -6.36 -2.86
C SER A 34 -3.37 -4.99 -2.41
N CYS A 35 -3.09 -4.57 -1.17
CA CYS A 35 -3.44 -3.24 -0.67
C CYS A 35 -2.70 -2.13 -1.43
N TYR A 36 -1.39 -2.31 -1.67
CA TYR A 36 -0.59 -1.36 -2.45
C TYR A 36 -0.98 -1.38 -3.93
N GLN A 37 -1.06 -2.58 -4.54
CA GLN A 37 -1.43 -2.73 -5.96
C GLN A 37 -2.78 -2.09 -6.29
N ASN A 38 -3.82 -2.35 -5.48
CA ASN A 38 -5.13 -1.75 -5.72
C ASN A 38 -5.13 -0.23 -5.53
N SER A 39 -4.37 0.29 -4.58
CA SER A 39 -4.26 1.74 -4.37
C SER A 39 -3.57 2.44 -5.55
N LEU A 40 -2.50 1.85 -6.07
CA LEU A 40 -1.79 2.34 -7.27
C LEU A 40 -2.64 2.20 -8.55
N ARG A 41 -3.42 1.12 -8.67
CA ARG A 41 -4.41 0.93 -9.75
C ARG A 41 -5.45 2.05 -9.75
N LEU A 42 -6.01 2.38 -8.58
CA LEU A 42 -6.96 3.49 -8.44
C LEU A 42 -6.30 4.85 -8.70
N MET A 43 -5.07 5.08 -8.25
CA MET A 43 -4.29 6.29 -8.61
C MET A 43 -4.19 6.46 -10.14
N LYS A 44 -3.91 5.38 -10.89
CA LYS A 44 -3.87 5.42 -12.36
C LYS A 44 -5.26 5.69 -12.96
N GLU A 45 -6.29 5.00 -12.48
CA GLU A 45 -7.69 5.10 -12.95
C GLU A 45 -8.27 6.50 -12.76
N TYR A 46 -8.04 7.14 -11.61
CA TYR A 46 -8.49 8.51 -11.32
C TYR A 46 -7.53 9.61 -11.82
N GLY A 47 -6.48 9.26 -12.58
CA GLY A 47 -5.57 10.24 -13.17
C GLY A 47 -4.62 10.93 -12.17
N LEU A 48 -4.60 10.53 -10.91
CA LEU A 48 -3.78 11.15 -9.85
C LEU A 48 -2.28 11.04 -10.15
N SER A 49 -1.52 12.09 -9.81
CA SER A 49 -0.07 12.20 -10.07
C SER A 49 0.82 11.98 -8.84
N THR A 50 0.27 12.06 -7.63
CA THR A 50 1.03 11.93 -6.39
C THR A 50 0.29 11.07 -5.38
N VAL A 51 1.02 10.14 -4.76
CA VAL A 51 0.50 9.21 -3.77
C VAL A 51 1.57 9.04 -2.68
N ALA A 52 1.21 9.32 -1.43
CA ALA A 52 1.96 8.89 -0.26
C ALA A 52 1.46 7.50 0.17
N PHE A 53 2.11 6.85 1.12
CA PHE A 53 1.56 5.67 1.80
C PHE A 53 1.86 5.73 3.30
N PRO A 54 0.91 5.34 4.17
CA PRO A 54 1.19 5.05 5.57
C PRO A 54 1.82 3.66 5.69
N CYS A 55 2.39 3.33 6.84
CA CYS A 55 2.82 1.95 7.12
C CYS A 55 1.59 1.05 7.31
N ILE A 56 1.09 0.45 6.22
CA ILE A 56 -0.11 -0.39 6.25
C ILE A 56 0.14 -1.63 7.12
N SER A 57 -0.82 -1.95 7.98
CA SER A 57 -0.83 -3.11 8.91
C SER A 57 0.24 -3.17 10.01
N THR A 58 1.22 -2.26 10.09
CA THR A 58 2.29 -2.36 11.10
C THR A 58 1.95 -1.81 12.49
N GLY A 59 0.77 -1.20 12.64
CA GLY A 59 0.24 -0.73 13.93
C GLY A 59 -0.48 -1.85 14.71
N ILE A 60 -1.71 -1.58 15.16
CA ILE A 60 -2.55 -2.55 15.90
C ILE A 60 -2.85 -3.88 15.16
N TYR A 61 -2.53 -3.95 13.86
CA TYR A 61 -2.69 -5.16 13.05
C TYR A 61 -1.45 -6.08 13.09
N GLY A 62 -0.37 -5.67 13.77
CA GLY A 62 0.73 -6.55 14.20
C GLY A 62 1.68 -7.03 13.10
N PHE A 63 1.62 -6.48 11.88
CA PHE A 63 2.52 -6.90 10.80
C PHE A 63 3.95 -6.41 11.08
N PRO A 64 4.99 -7.28 11.04
CA PRO A 64 6.37 -6.88 11.31
C PRO A 64 6.87 -5.79 10.35
N ASN A 65 7.49 -4.74 10.90
CA ASN A 65 7.85 -3.53 10.15
C ASN A 65 8.76 -3.79 8.94
N GLU A 66 9.77 -4.64 9.09
CA GLU A 66 10.78 -4.91 8.06
C GLU A 66 10.17 -5.67 6.86
N PRO A 67 9.52 -6.84 7.04
CA PRO A 67 8.72 -7.48 5.98
C PRO A 67 7.65 -6.57 5.34
N ALA A 68 6.97 -5.71 6.12
CA ALA A 68 6.00 -4.77 5.57
C ALA A 68 6.65 -3.71 4.67
N ALA A 69 7.83 -3.22 5.04
CA ALA A 69 8.60 -2.27 4.25
C ALA A 69 9.12 -2.92 2.95
N ASP A 70 9.61 -4.16 3.02
CA ASP A 70 10.03 -4.91 1.83
C ASP A 70 8.86 -5.11 0.85
N ILE A 71 7.68 -5.50 1.35
CA ILE A 71 6.47 -5.66 0.52
C ILE A 71 6.09 -4.32 -0.12
N ALA A 72 6.06 -3.23 0.66
CA ALA A 72 5.71 -1.90 0.16
C ALA A 72 6.68 -1.42 -0.93
N LEU A 73 7.98 -1.49 -0.67
CA LEU A 73 9.03 -1.02 -1.58
C LEU A 73 9.07 -1.85 -2.86
N ASN A 74 9.03 -3.19 -2.77
CA ASN A 74 9.03 -4.05 -3.95
C ASN A 74 7.77 -3.84 -4.80
N THR A 75 6.58 -3.74 -4.17
CA THR A 75 5.33 -3.52 -4.89
C THR A 75 5.30 -2.18 -5.63
N VAL A 76 5.72 -1.09 -4.96
CA VAL A 76 5.79 0.24 -5.58
C VAL A 76 6.84 0.27 -6.68
N LYS A 77 8.02 -0.34 -6.46
CA LYS A 77 9.09 -0.40 -7.46
C LYS A 77 8.64 -1.13 -8.73
N SER A 78 8.10 -2.34 -8.62
CA SER A 78 7.61 -3.09 -9.78
C SER A 78 6.48 -2.37 -10.49
N TRP A 79 5.59 -1.69 -9.76
CA TRP A 79 4.55 -0.87 -10.37
C TRP A 79 5.12 0.31 -11.18
N ILE A 80 6.16 0.99 -10.69
CA ILE A 80 6.85 2.07 -11.45
C ILE A 80 7.54 1.49 -12.69
N GLU A 81 8.19 0.33 -12.58
CA GLU A 81 8.83 -0.35 -13.72
C GLU A 81 7.81 -0.75 -14.81
N GLU A 82 6.59 -1.12 -14.42
CA GLU A 82 5.47 -1.41 -15.32
C GLU A 82 4.71 -0.17 -15.83
N ASN A 83 4.90 0.99 -15.21
CA ASN A 83 4.17 2.24 -15.48
C ASN A 83 5.13 3.46 -15.53
N PRO A 84 6.17 3.45 -16.40
CA PRO A 84 7.23 4.47 -16.40
C PRO A 84 6.78 5.87 -16.84
N ASP A 85 5.61 5.97 -17.46
CA ASP A 85 4.92 7.18 -17.92
C ASP A 85 3.95 7.78 -16.88
N LYS A 86 4.00 7.32 -15.61
CA LYS A 86 3.11 7.74 -14.52
C LYS A 86 3.83 8.32 -13.29
#